data_AF-A0A212FM78-F1
#
_entry.id   AF-A0A212FM78-F1
#
_cell.length_a   1.000
_cell.length_b   1.000
_cell.length_c   1.000
_cell.angle_alpha   90.00
_cell.angle_beta   90.00
_cell.angle_gamma   90.00
#
_symmetry.space_group_name_H-M   'P 1'
#
loop_
_entity.id
_entity.type
_entity.pdbx_description
1 polymer ?
#
loop_
_entity_poly.entity_id
_entity_poly.type
_entity_poly.pdbx_seq_one_letter_code
_entity_poly.pdbx_strand_id
1 'polypeptide(L)'
;MAKFIVVIFACLALASAGLVRRDAPNMFDEWQKHAQEFQKIFNDQLNALTSSKNTEEFNKVLKEGSESVLSQISALSGSLQSALKEANGKAKEALEQAQANLQRTAEDLRKSHPEVEQQANALKAKLQDAVSKTVSETQKLVKEVSANIEQTNQKLTPKIKEAYDDFVKQAEDVQKKLHEAANKQ
;
A
#
# COMPACT_ATOMS: atom_id res chain seq x y z
N MET A 1 -14.21 -32.94 -61.19
CA MET A 1 -15.16 -32.43 -60.19
C MET A 1 -14.57 -32.68 -58.82
N ALA A 2 -14.07 -31.61 -58.21
CA ALA A 2 -13.51 -31.59 -56.87
C ALA A 2 -14.62 -31.51 -55.83
N LYS A 3 -14.51 -32.24 -54.71
CA LYS A 3 -15.04 -31.99 -53.36
C LYS A 3 -14.96 -33.29 -52.54
N PHE A 4 -14.74 -33.17 -51.23
CA PHE A 4 -14.61 -34.24 -50.22
C PHE A 4 -13.19 -34.72 -49.88
N ILE A 5 -12.30 -33.78 -49.54
CA ILE A 5 -11.19 -34.02 -48.60
C ILE A 5 -11.29 -32.99 -47.48
N VAL A 6 -12.31 -33.05 -46.62
CA VAL A 6 -12.33 -32.26 -45.35
C VAL A 6 -13.28 -32.89 -44.31
N VAL A 7 -13.15 -34.18 -43.94
CA VAL A 7 -13.92 -34.72 -42.79
C VAL A 7 -13.16 -35.82 -42.04
N ILE A 8 -11.90 -35.62 -41.65
CA ILE A 8 -11.25 -36.43 -40.60
C ILE A 8 -10.27 -35.55 -39.79
N PHE A 9 -10.76 -34.47 -39.18
CA PHE A 9 -9.96 -33.71 -38.18
C PHE A 9 -10.84 -33.00 -37.14
N ALA A 10 -12.05 -33.52 -36.89
CA ALA A 10 -13.00 -32.89 -35.98
C ALA A 10 -13.52 -33.91 -34.97
N CYS A 11 -12.66 -34.48 -34.12
CA CYS A 11 -13.12 -35.14 -32.87
C CYS A 11 -12.00 -35.54 -31.87
N LEU A 12 -10.83 -34.87 -31.86
CA LEU A 12 -9.78 -35.11 -30.85
C LEU A 12 -9.28 -33.84 -30.16
N ALA A 13 -9.99 -32.72 -30.27
CA ALA A 13 -9.65 -31.45 -29.60
C ALA A 13 -10.63 -31.06 -28.47
N LEU A 14 -11.41 -32.01 -27.94
CA LEU A 14 -12.29 -31.76 -26.77
C LEU A 14 -11.63 -32.10 -25.42
N ALA A 15 -10.31 -32.37 -25.41
CA ALA A 15 -9.54 -32.66 -24.20
C ALA A 15 -8.71 -31.48 -23.67
N SER A 16 -9.02 -30.26 -24.08
CA SER A 16 -8.55 -29.05 -23.41
C SER A 16 -9.74 -28.33 -22.80
N ALA A 17 -10.33 -28.94 -21.77
CA ALA A 17 -10.80 -28.20 -20.59
C ALA A 17 -9.58 -27.56 -19.89
N GLY A 18 -8.77 -26.82 -20.65
CA GLY A 18 -7.84 -25.86 -20.10
C GLY A 18 -8.73 -24.76 -19.58
N LEU A 19 -8.91 -24.77 -18.26
CA LEU A 19 -9.25 -23.61 -17.45
C LEU A 19 -9.00 -22.33 -18.25
N VAL A 20 -10.08 -21.71 -18.72
CA VAL A 20 -10.05 -20.28 -19.03
C VAL A 20 -9.82 -19.63 -17.67
N ARG A 21 -8.56 -19.59 -17.24
CA ARG A 21 -8.09 -18.55 -16.36
C ARG A 21 -8.49 -17.28 -17.09
N ARG A 22 -9.53 -16.63 -16.58
CA ARG A 22 -9.79 -15.24 -16.92
C ARG A 22 -8.47 -14.55 -16.60
N ASP A 23 -7.67 -14.25 -17.61
CA ASP A 23 -6.76 -13.11 -17.61
C ASP A 23 -7.63 -11.85 -17.52
N ALA A 24 -8.33 -11.70 -16.38
CA ALA A 24 -8.73 -10.39 -15.95
C ALA A 24 -7.40 -9.68 -15.65
N PRO A 25 -7.18 -8.47 -16.17
CA PRO A 25 -6.09 -7.63 -15.70
C PRO A 25 -6.12 -7.68 -14.17
N ASN A 26 -5.08 -8.25 -13.56
CA ASN A 26 -5.01 -8.32 -12.11
C ASN A 26 -4.90 -6.87 -11.63
N MET A 27 -6.01 -6.29 -11.21
CA MET A 27 -6.06 -4.98 -10.54
C MET A 27 -5.01 -4.88 -9.42
N PHE A 28 -4.65 -6.03 -8.84
CA PHE A 28 -3.58 -6.17 -7.85
C PHE A 28 -2.16 -5.99 -8.39
N ASP A 29 -1.88 -6.36 -9.63
CA ASP A 29 -0.54 -6.20 -10.21
C ASP A 29 -0.25 -4.72 -10.48
N GLU A 30 -1.23 -3.97 -10.99
CA GLU A 30 -1.11 -2.51 -11.15
C GLU A 30 -0.99 -1.81 -9.80
N TRP A 31 -1.80 -2.22 -8.83
CA TRP A 31 -1.75 -1.66 -7.48
C TRP A 31 -0.44 -2.00 -6.76
N GLN A 32 0.07 -3.21 -6.92
CA GLN A 32 1.38 -3.60 -6.36
C GLN A 32 2.52 -2.81 -7.01
N LYS A 33 2.45 -2.56 -8.33
CA LYS A 33 3.40 -1.68 -9.03
C LYS A 33 3.31 -0.25 -8.49
N HIS A 34 2.12 0.33 -8.42
CA HIS A 34 1.89 1.66 -7.85
C HIS A 34 2.45 1.78 -6.44
N ALA A 35 2.23 0.76 -5.61
CA ALA A 35 2.72 0.71 -4.26
C ALA A 35 4.26 0.65 -4.18
N GLN A 36 4.90 -0.14 -5.04
CA GLN A 36 6.36 -0.18 -5.13
C GLN A 36 6.95 1.12 -5.68
N GLU A 37 6.33 1.70 -6.70
CA GLU A 37 6.72 2.99 -7.28
C GLU A 37 6.57 4.11 -6.27
N PHE A 38 5.43 4.19 -5.58
CA PHE A 38 5.19 5.15 -4.51
C PHE A 38 6.22 5.01 -3.40
N GLN A 39 6.46 3.79 -2.89
CA GLN A 39 7.46 3.55 -1.86
C GLN A 39 8.86 4.01 -2.31
N LYS A 40 9.23 3.72 -3.57
CA LYS A 40 10.51 4.13 -4.13
C LYS A 40 10.60 5.64 -4.28
N ILE A 41 9.60 6.28 -4.88
CA ILE A 41 9.54 7.73 -5.11
C ILE A 41 9.58 8.47 -3.77
N PHE A 42 8.77 8.03 -2.80
CA PHE A 42 8.74 8.60 -1.45
C PHE A 42 10.11 8.51 -0.78
N ASN A 43 10.77 7.35 -0.84
CA ASN A 43 12.10 7.14 -0.27
C ASN A 43 13.18 7.96 -0.97
N ASP A 44 13.21 7.94 -2.30
CA ASP A 44 14.20 8.66 -3.11
C ASP A 44 14.07 10.17 -2.89
N GLN A 45 12.84 10.68 -2.86
CA GLN A 45 12.59 12.10 -2.62
C GLN A 45 12.92 12.48 -1.20
N LEU A 46 12.48 11.74 -0.16
CA LEU A 46 12.91 12.00 1.21
C LEU A 46 14.43 12.00 1.31
N ASN A 47 15.12 11.02 0.71
CA ASN A 47 16.57 10.93 0.65
C ASN A 47 17.22 12.16 0.02
N ALA A 48 16.63 12.74 -1.01
CA ALA A 48 17.12 13.99 -1.59
C ALA A 48 17.04 15.20 -0.64
N LEU A 49 16.16 15.18 0.38
CA LEU A 49 15.91 16.32 1.27
C LEU A 49 16.95 16.50 2.40
N THR A 50 17.92 15.60 2.58
CA THR A 50 18.99 15.74 3.60
C THR A 50 19.95 16.90 3.35
N SER A 51 19.80 17.63 2.25
CA SER A 51 20.68 18.73 1.84
C SER A 51 20.02 20.11 1.95
N SER A 52 18.84 20.23 2.58
CA SER A 52 18.11 21.51 2.61
C SER A 52 18.88 22.56 3.41
N LYS A 53 18.96 23.78 2.86
CA LYS A 53 19.58 24.94 3.54
C LYS A 53 18.66 25.55 4.61
N ASN A 54 17.37 25.20 4.58
CA ASN A 54 16.32 25.70 5.48
C ASN A 54 15.91 24.62 6.50
N THR A 55 16.81 24.34 7.43
CA THR A 55 16.68 23.25 8.40
C THR A 55 15.46 23.40 9.32
N GLU A 56 15.08 24.63 9.71
CA GLU A 56 13.93 24.87 10.61
C GLU A 56 12.58 24.60 9.92
N GLU A 57 12.33 25.21 8.75
CA GLU A 57 11.09 24.99 7.98
C GLU A 57 10.98 23.51 7.57
N PHE A 58 12.09 22.91 7.14
CA PHE A 58 12.13 21.48 6.81
C PHE A 58 11.79 20.60 8.01
N ASN A 59 12.39 20.84 9.18
CA ASN A 59 12.11 20.07 10.40
C ASN A 59 10.66 20.20 10.84
N LYS A 60 10.09 21.40 10.73
CA LYS A 60 8.67 21.65 11.01
C LYS A 60 7.78 20.86 10.07
N VAL A 61 8.03 20.93 8.76
CA VAL A 61 7.22 20.20 7.76
C VAL A 61 7.44 18.69 7.85
N LEU A 62 8.61 18.22 8.26
CA LEU A 62 8.87 16.81 8.55
C LEU A 62 8.10 16.34 9.79
N LYS A 63 8.02 17.18 10.82
CA LYS A 63 7.20 16.92 11.99
C LYS A 63 5.72 16.84 11.62
N GLU A 64 5.19 17.86 10.94
CA GLU A 64 3.80 17.88 10.46
C GLU A 64 3.52 16.70 9.51
N GLY A 65 4.47 16.38 8.63
CA GLY A 65 4.39 15.28 7.70
C GLY A 65 4.32 13.91 8.37
N SER A 66 5.13 13.71 9.42
CA SER A 66 5.09 12.49 10.22
C SER A 66 3.83 12.41 11.10
N GLU A 67 3.30 13.51 11.63
CA GLU A 67 1.97 13.52 12.28
C GLU A 67 0.86 13.15 11.30
N SER A 68 0.92 13.71 10.09
CA SER A 68 -0.03 13.40 9.02
C SER A 68 0.02 11.91 8.68
N VAL A 69 1.21 11.37 8.37
CA VAL A 69 1.35 9.92 8.09
C VAL A 69 0.90 9.07 9.27
N LEU A 70 1.23 9.44 10.50
CA LEU A 70 0.77 8.74 11.70
C LEU A 70 -0.76 8.73 11.81
N SER A 71 -1.40 9.86 11.53
CA SER A 71 -2.85 9.99 11.49
C SER A 71 -3.44 9.09 10.41
N GLN A 72 -2.83 9.04 9.22
CA GLN A 72 -3.27 8.20 8.12
C GLN A 72 -3.09 6.70 8.39
N ILE A 73 -1.97 6.29 9.00
CA ILE A 73 -1.77 4.90 9.44
C ILE A 73 -2.85 4.51 10.47
N SER A 74 -3.19 5.44 11.37
CA SER A 74 -4.26 5.22 12.35
C SER A 74 -5.63 5.13 11.69
N ALA A 75 -5.92 5.98 10.70
CA ALA A 75 -7.16 5.94 9.92
C ALA A 75 -7.29 4.65 9.09
N LEU A 76 -6.19 4.20 8.46
CA LEU A 76 -6.12 2.93 7.77
C LEU A 76 -6.37 1.77 8.75
N SER A 77 -5.70 1.77 9.91
CA SER A 77 -5.92 0.76 10.95
C SER A 77 -7.38 0.71 11.43
N GLY A 78 -8.04 1.87 11.60
CA GLY A 78 -9.46 1.96 11.93
C GLY A 78 -10.38 1.47 10.80
N SER A 79 -10.01 1.71 9.55
CA SER A 79 -10.72 1.20 8.36
C SER A 79 -10.60 -0.33 8.30
N LEU A 80 -9.41 -0.88 8.55
CA LEU A 80 -9.19 -2.32 8.68
C LEU A 80 -9.97 -2.92 9.85
N GLN A 81 -10.11 -2.21 10.98
CA GLN A 81 -10.93 -2.67 12.10
C GLN A 81 -12.43 -2.76 11.75
N SER A 82 -12.92 -1.87 10.90
CA SER A 82 -14.28 -1.95 10.39
C SER A 82 -14.43 -3.13 9.42
N ALA A 83 -13.45 -3.33 8.54
CA ALA A 83 -13.36 -4.48 7.65
C ALA A 83 -13.27 -5.81 8.43
N LEU A 84 -12.59 -5.83 9.58
CA LEU A 84 -12.45 -6.99 10.46
C LEU A 84 -13.77 -7.51 11.02
N LYS A 85 -14.71 -6.61 11.31
CA LYS A 85 -16.05 -6.98 11.78
C LYS A 85 -16.86 -7.71 10.72
N GLU A 86 -16.56 -7.43 9.45
CA GLU A 86 -17.20 -8.05 8.30
C GLU A 86 -16.44 -9.30 7.84
N ALA A 87 -15.14 -9.41 8.10
CA ALA A 87 -14.29 -10.52 7.67
C ALA A 87 -14.48 -11.80 8.47
N ASN A 88 -14.27 -12.95 7.81
CA ASN A 88 -14.31 -14.27 8.45
C ASN A 88 -13.12 -15.14 8.00
N GLY A 89 -12.88 -16.22 8.74
CA GLY A 89 -11.82 -17.19 8.42
C GLY A 89 -10.43 -16.56 8.33
N LYS A 90 -9.63 -17.00 7.35
CA LYS A 90 -8.23 -16.56 7.17
C LYS A 90 -8.08 -15.08 6.80
N ALA A 91 -9.10 -14.48 6.18
CA ALA A 91 -9.07 -13.05 5.87
C ALA A 91 -9.14 -12.20 7.15
N LYS A 92 -9.85 -12.68 8.18
CA LYS A 92 -9.88 -12.03 9.49
C LYS A 92 -8.50 -12.07 10.15
N GLU A 93 -7.83 -13.22 10.15
CA GLU A 93 -6.47 -13.35 10.71
C GLU A 93 -5.47 -12.42 10.00
N ALA A 94 -5.51 -12.37 8.67
CA ALA A 94 -4.67 -11.47 7.88
C ALA A 94 -4.94 -9.99 8.18
N LEU A 95 -6.21 -9.62 8.35
CA LEU A 95 -6.61 -8.27 8.74
C LEU A 95 -6.17 -7.92 10.18
N GLU A 96 -6.29 -8.83 11.14
CA GLU A 96 -5.87 -8.63 12.53
C GLU A 96 -4.35 -8.42 12.59
N GLN A 97 -3.61 -9.22 11.83
CA GLN A 97 -2.16 -9.09 11.73
C GLN A 97 -1.76 -7.75 11.09
N ALA A 98 -2.38 -7.37 9.97
CA ALA A 98 -2.12 -6.09 9.32
C ALA A 98 -2.46 -4.92 10.26
N GLN A 99 -3.59 -4.97 10.95
CA GLN A 99 -4.00 -3.95 11.91
C GLN A 99 -2.97 -3.80 13.05
N ALA A 100 -2.54 -4.91 13.65
CA ALA A 100 -1.55 -4.91 14.73
C ALA A 100 -0.20 -4.35 14.26
N ASN A 101 0.23 -4.72 13.05
CA ASN A 101 1.47 -4.22 12.47
C ASN A 101 1.39 -2.71 12.17
N LEU A 102 0.25 -2.22 11.68
CA LEU A 102 0.02 -0.78 11.47
C LEU A 102 0.00 -0.01 12.78
N GLN A 103 -0.65 -0.53 13.82
CA GLN A 103 -0.64 0.09 15.16
C GLN A 103 0.77 0.19 15.72
N ARG A 104 1.54 -0.90 15.63
CA ARG A 104 2.94 -0.91 16.06
C ARG A 104 3.78 0.09 15.27
N THR A 105 3.54 0.20 13.97
CA THR A 105 4.21 1.17 13.09
C THR A 105 3.85 2.61 13.48
N ALA A 106 2.58 2.88 13.76
CA ALA A 106 2.13 4.19 14.25
C ALA A 106 2.73 4.52 15.61
N GLU A 107 2.77 3.58 16.55
CA GLU A 107 3.40 3.77 17.86
C GLU A 107 4.90 4.04 17.76
N ASP A 108 5.62 3.30 16.92
CA ASP A 108 7.05 3.51 16.69
C ASP A 108 7.33 4.89 16.09
N LEU A 109 6.48 5.33 15.14
CA LEU A 109 6.55 6.68 14.59
C LEU A 109 6.21 7.74 15.65
N ARG A 110 5.21 7.49 16.50
CA ARG A 110 4.79 8.38 17.61
C ARG A 110 5.87 8.57 18.66
N LYS A 111 6.55 7.49 19.05
CA LYS A 111 7.65 7.53 20.03
C LYS A 111 8.84 8.32 19.52
N SER A 112 9.00 8.38 18.20
CA SER A 112 10.07 9.14 17.55
C SER A 112 9.72 10.64 17.40
N HIS A 113 8.54 11.06 17.86
CA HIS A 113 7.98 12.40 17.66
C HIS A 113 8.34 13.44 18.76
N PRO A 114 8.43 13.09 20.07
CA PRO A 114 8.70 14.07 21.13
C PRO A 114 10.18 14.43 21.39
N GLU A 115 11.18 13.77 20.80
CA GLU A 115 12.60 14.00 21.18
C GLU A 115 13.45 14.80 20.17
N VAL A 116 12.92 15.20 19.01
CA VAL A 116 13.79 15.44 17.82
C VAL A 116 13.53 16.74 17.07
N GLU A 117 13.60 17.89 17.75
CA GLU A 117 14.06 19.11 17.06
C GLU A 117 15.53 18.96 16.58
N GLN A 118 16.32 18.07 17.21
CA GLN A 118 17.74 17.85 16.88
C GLN A 118 18.05 16.60 16.02
N GLN A 119 17.09 15.69 15.75
CA GLN A 119 17.35 14.50 14.93
C GLN A 119 16.31 14.31 13.81
N ALA A 120 16.15 15.33 12.97
CA ALA A 120 15.35 15.24 11.75
C ALA A 120 15.69 14.00 10.90
N ASN A 121 16.96 13.59 10.85
CA ASN A 121 17.37 12.36 10.17
C ASN A 121 16.78 11.08 10.78
N ALA A 122 16.63 11.01 12.11
CA ALA A 122 16.00 9.88 12.78
C ALA A 122 14.48 9.85 12.51
N LEU A 123 13.81 11.00 12.60
CA LEU A 123 12.38 11.11 12.30
C LEU A 123 12.10 10.76 10.83
N LYS A 124 12.95 11.25 9.92
CA LYS A 124 12.92 10.92 8.50
C LYS A 124 13.04 9.43 8.26
N ALA A 125 14.05 8.77 8.86
CA ALA A 125 14.23 7.33 8.73
C ALA A 125 13.01 6.56 9.26
N LYS A 126 12.43 6.99 10.38
CA LYS A 126 11.22 6.39 10.97
C LYS A 126 9.98 6.60 10.12
N LEU A 127 9.83 7.79 9.52
CA LEU A 127 8.76 8.09 8.57
C LEU A 127 8.86 7.19 7.35
N GLN A 128 10.08 7.06 6.81
CA GLN A 128 10.37 6.20 5.67
C GLN A 128 10.04 4.73 5.97
N ASP A 129 10.49 4.24 7.13
CA ASP A 129 10.17 2.91 7.64
C ASP A 129 8.67 2.71 7.80
N ALA A 130 7.96 3.71 8.33
CA ALA A 130 6.54 3.62 8.60
C ALA A 130 5.72 3.53 7.32
N VAL A 131 6.04 4.37 6.34
CA VAL A 131 5.39 4.31 5.02
C VAL A 131 5.70 2.98 4.33
N SER A 132 6.96 2.56 4.32
CA SER A 132 7.39 1.30 3.72
C SER A 132 6.67 0.07 4.34
N LYS A 133 6.59 0.02 5.67
CA LYS A 133 5.88 -1.05 6.39
C LYS A 133 4.39 -1.03 6.09
N THR A 134 3.77 0.15 6.10
CA THR A 134 2.34 0.32 5.81
C THR A 134 1.98 -0.20 4.42
N VAL A 135 2.79 0.17 3.42
CA VAL A 135 2.63 -0.30 2.04
C VAL A 135 2.78 -1.82 1.96
N SER A 136 3.84 -2.38 2.54
CA SER A 136 4.08 -3.83 2.51
C SER A 136 2.98 -4.63 3.22
N GLU A 137 2.51 -4.17 4.37
CA GLU A 137 1.46 -4.86 5.13
C GLU A 137 0.13 -4.81 4.41
N THR A 138 -0.20 -3.66 3.80
CA THR A 138 -1.40 -3.57 2.97
C THR A 138 -1.30 -4.47 1.74
N GLN A 139 -0.10 -4.61 1.15
CA GLN A 139 0.11 -5.52 0.02
C GLN A 139 -0.11 -6.98 0.37
N LYS A 140 0.41 -7.42 1.52
CA LYS A 140 0.17 -8.78 2.02
C LYS A 140 -1.30 -8.99 2.29
N LEU A 141 -1.93 -8.06 3.00
CA LEU A 141 -3.35 -8.13 3.34
C LEU A 141 -4.21 -8.32 2.08
N VAL A 142 -3.99 -7.49 1.08
CA VAL A 142 -4.71 -7.55 -0.17
C VAL A 142 -4.52 -8.91 -0.86
N LYS A 143 -3.30 -9.46 -0.90
CA LYS A 143 -3.03 -10.80 -1.46
C LYS A 143 -3.76 -11.90 -0.71
N GLU A 144 -3.71 -11.88 0.62
CA GLU A 144 -4.37 -12.89 1.48
C GLU A 144 -5.90 -12.83 1.33
N VAL A 145 -6.48 -11.63 1.36
CA VAL A 145 -7.93 -11.43 1.17
C VAL A 145 -8.38 -11.86 -0.22
N SER A 146 -7.55 -11.64 -1.25
CA SER A 146 -7.87 -12.01 -2.64
C SER A 146 -7.71 -13.51 -2.90
N ALA A 147 -6.71 -14.14 -2.27
CA ALA A 147 -6.51 -15.58 -2.35
C ALA A 147 -7.65 -16.35 -1.66
N ASN A 148 -8.28 -15.73 -0.67
CA ASN A 148 -9.37 -16.31 0.10
C ASN A 148 -10.74 -15.88 -0.47
N ILE A 149 -11.16 -16.50 -1.59
CA ILE A 149 -12.37 -16.17 -2.40
C ILE A 149 -13.69 -16.52 -1.70
N GLU A 150 -13.87 -16.10 -0.45
CA GLU A 150 -15.20 -16.05 0.17
C GLU A 150 -15.91 -14.77 -0.29
N GLN A 151 -17.21 -14.86 -0.56
CA GLN A 151 -18.05 -13.73 -1.02
C GLN A 151 -17.90 -12.47 -0.13
N THR A 152 -17.66 -12.68 1.16
CA THR A 152 -17.43 -11.63 2.14
C THR A 152 -16.08 -10.93 1.93
N ASN A 153 -15.03 -11.68 1.59
CA ASN A 153 -13.68 -11.16 1.37
C ASN A 153 -13.55 -10.36 0.06
N GLN A 154 -14.39 -10.70 -0.94
CA GLN A 154 -14.50 -9.89 -2.16
C GLN A 154 -15.01 -8.46 -1.88
N LYS A 155 -15.81 -8.26 -0.82
CA LYS A 155 -16.27 -6.91 -0.41
C LYS A 155 -15.23 -6.14 0.39
N LEU A 156 -14.25 -6.82 0.99
CA LEU A 156 -13.18 -6.20 1.76
C LEU A 156 -12.09 -5.63 0.86
N THR A 157 -11.79 -6.34 -0.24
CA THR A 157 -10.82 -5.91 -1.26
C THR A 157 -10.97 -4.42 -1.66
N PRO A 158 -12.14 -3.95 -2.13
CA PRO A 158 -12.31 -2.56 -2.52
C PRO A 158 -12.15 -1.58 -1.34
N LYS A 159 -12.60 -1.95 -0.13
CA LYS A 159 -12.43 -1.12 1.07
C LYS A 159 -10.96 -0.96 1.47
N ILE A 160 -10.19 -2.03 1.39
CA ILE A 160 -8.75 -2.02 1.70
C ILE A 160 -8.01 -1.19 0.64
N LYS A 161 -8.39 -1.34 -0.63
CA LYS A 161 -7.85 -0.55 -1.74
C LYS A 161 -8.14 0.93 -1.56
N GLU A 162 -9.37 1.30 -1.25
CA GLU A 162 -9.78 2.70 -1.03
C GLU A 162 -8.98 3.32 0.11
N ALA A 163 -8.90 2.64 1.27
CA ALA A 163 -8.12 3.12 2.41
C ALA A 163 -6.62 3.24 2.11
N TYR A 164 -6.09 2.37 1.24
CA TYR A 164 -4.71 2.47 0.77
C TYR A 164 -4.50 3.64 -0.20
N ASP A 165 -5.40 3.81 -1.17
CA ASP A 165 -5.30 4.87 -2.17
C ASP A 165 -5.39 6.24 -1.47
N ASP A 166 -6.23 6.37 -0.43
CA ASP A 166 -6.26 7.53 0.46
C ASP A 166 -4.95 7.74 1.21
N PHE A 167 -4.36 6.67 1.77
CA PHE A 167 -3.07 6.72 2.43
C PHE A 167 -1.96 7.22 1.48
N VAL A 168 -1.89 6.67 0.26
CA VAL A 168 -0.90 7.05 -0.76
C VAL A 168 -1.04 8.51 -1.10
N LYS A 169 -2.25 8.97 -1.43
CA LYS A 169 -2.51 10.37 -1.78
C LYS A 169 -2.05 11.33 -0.68
N GLN A 170 -2.31 10.99 0.57
CA GLN A 170 -1.94 11.82 1.71
C GLN A 170 -0.43 11.80 1.96
N ALA A 171 0.22 10.65 1.77
CA ALA A 171 1.65 10.53 1.89
C ALA A 171 2.41 11.23 0.73
N GLU A 172 1.84 11.26 -0.48
CA GLU A 172 2.30 12.09 -1.60
C GLU A 172 2.19 13.59 -1.28
N ASP A 173 1.08 14.02 -0.66
CA ASP A 173 0.94 15.42 -0.25
C ASP A 173 1.96 15.82 0.82
N VAL A 174 2.24 14.93 1.78
CA VAL A 174 3.35 15.11 2.74
C VAL A 174 4.68 15.21 2.02
N GLN A 175 4.93 14.35 1.04
CA GLN A 175 6.16 14.33 0.25
C GLN A 175 6.32 15.61 -0.59
N LYS A 176 5.25 16.16 -1.17
CA LYS A 176 5.29 17.45 -1.87
C LYS A 176 5.65 18.60 -0.92
N LYS A 177 4.97 18.69 0.23
CA LYS A 177 5.26 19.72 1.24
C LYS A 177 6.70 19.66 1.72
N LEU A 178 7.20 18.46 1.98
CA LEU A 178 8.59 18.19 2.36
C LEU A 178 9.58 18.65 1.28
N HIS A 179 9.26 18.41 0.01
CA HIS A 179 10.08 18.84 -1.13
C HIS A 179 10.09 20.37 -1.29
N GLU A 180 8.93 21.01 -1.18
CA GLU A 180 8.80 22.47 -1.21
C GLU A 180 9.55 23.13 -0.05
N ALA A 181 9.40 22.60 1.17
CA ALA A 181 10.11 23.11 2.35
C ALA A 181 11.63 22.97 2.23
N ALA A 182 12.12 21.90 1.60
CA ALA A 182 13.54 21.71 1.35
C ALA A 182 14.11 22.65 0.26
N ASN A 183 13.28 23.03 -0.73
CA ASN A 183 13.69 23.84 -1.88
C ASN A 183 13.35 25.33 -1.77
N LYS A 184 12.58 25.76 -0.76
CA LYS A 184 12.40 27.18 -0.45
C LYS A 184 13.77 27.80 -0.15
N GLN A 185 14.19 28.73 -1.01
CA GLN A 185 15.36 29.60 -0.82
C GLN A 185 14.95 30.91 -0.16
#